data_AF-A0A9Q3DK66-F1
#
_entry.id   AF-A0A9Q3DK66-F1
#
_cell.length_a   1.000
_cell.length_b   1.000
_cell.length_c   1.000
_cell.angle_alpha   90.00
_cell.angle_beta   90.00
_cell.angle_gamma   90.00
#
_symmetry.space_group_name_H-M   'P 1'
#
loop_
_entity.id
_entity.type
_entity.pdbx_description
1 polymer ?
#
loop_
_entity_poly.entity_id
_entity_poly.type
_entity_poly.pdbx_seq_one_letter_code
_entity_poly.pdbx_strand_id
1 'polypeptide(L)'
;MRQDHGTHSWPWWKEQILSKWVNDSWRFKMENSFEEAIFNIERDRPMSWFLKQKDRLTTLHPDMSETMVHKRILRKFGGDLEHSIRSSFIEPRSTEDYISAMEDITTRKKVVEIGINHQWTTRPVGNQFQNLIRQMTNLL
;
A
#
# COMPACT_ATOMS: atom_id res chain seq x y z
N MET A 1 -36.39 3.67 18.55
CA MET A 1 -35.12 4.44 18.55
C MET A 1 -35.29 5.94 18.32
N ARG A 2 -35.92 6.45 17.24
CA ARG A 2 -36.24 7.90 17.13
C ARG A 2 -37.45 8.35 17.96
N GLN A 3 -38.33 7.43 18.35
CA GLN A 3 -39.54 7.73 19.12
C GLN A 3 -39.33 7.64 20.65
N ASP A 4 -38.23 7.02 21.12
CA ASP A 4 -37.99 6.73 22.54
C ASP A 4 -36.94 7.66 23.19
N HIS A 5 -36.15 8.35 22.37
CA HIS A 5 -35.13 9.29 22.80
C HIS A 5 -35.41 10.61 22.10
N GLY A 6 -35.68 11.68 22.84
CA GLY A 6 -36.02 13.01 22.31
C GLY A 6 -34.93 13.59 21.39
N THR A 7 -35.08 14.86 20.99
CA THR A 7 -34.13 15.59 20.13
C THR A 7 -32.77 15.80 20.81
N HIS A 8 -31.99 14.73 20.95
CA HIS A 8 -30.59 14.77 21.34
C HIS A 8 -29.73 15.26 20.16
N SER A 9 -28.68 15.99 20.50
CA SER A 9 -27.74 16.54 19.52
C SER A 9 -26.95 15.42 18.81
N TRP A 10 -26.44 15.70 17.61
CA TRP A 10 -25.62 14.76 16.85
C TRP A 10 -24.40 14.22 17.63
N PRO A 11 -23.65 15.04 18.41
CA PRO A 11 -22.56 14.53 19.24
C PRO A 11 -22.99 13.43 20.21
N TRP A 12 -24.15 13.58 20.86
CA TRP A 12 -24.68 12.57 21.77
C TRP A 12 -25.02 11.27 21.04
N TRP A 13 -25.68 11.36 19.88
CA TRP A 13 -25.95 10.16 19.07
C TRP A 13 -24.67 9.48 18.58
N LYS A 14 -23.65 10.27 18.23
CA LYS A 14 -22.33 9.74 17.88
C LYS A 14 -21.71 8.98 19.04
N GLU A 15 -21.75 9.51 20.26
CA GLU A 15 -21.28 8.79 21.45
C GLU A 15 -22.05 7.50 21.72
N GLN A 16 -23.37 7.49 21.58
CA GLN A 16 -24.16 6.27 21.77
C GLN A 16 -23.84 5.19 20.72
N ILE A 17 -23.65 5.59 19.47
CA ILE A 17 -23.23 4.69 18.39
C ILE A 17 -21.83 4.14 18.68
N LEU A 18 -20.89 5.00 19.06
CA LEU A 18 -19.54 4.58 19.42
C LEU A 18 -19.57 3.63 20.61
N SER A 19 -20.27 3.97 21.69
CA SER A 19 -20.39 3.13 22.89
C SER A 19 -20.98 1.74 22.58
N LYS A 20 -22.00 1.68 21.70
CA LYS A 20 -22.67 0.42 21.37
C LYS A 20 -21.87 -0.47 20.42
N TRP A 21 -21.19 0.12 19.43
CA TRP A 21 -20.60 -0.62 18.31
C TRP A 21 -19.06 -0.67 18.33
N VAL A 22 -18.40 0.28 19.00
CA VAL A 22 -16.94 0.32 19.20
C VAL A 22 -16.61 -0.30 20.56
N ASN A 23 -16.98 -1.57 20.72
CA ASN A 23 -16.58 -2.38 21.86
C ASN A 23 -15.16 -2.96 21.66
N ASP A 24 -14.60 -3.58 22.70
CA ASP A 24 -13.23 -4.13 22.67
C ASP A 24 -13.03 -5.16 21.56
N SER A 25 -14.07 -5.93 21.21
CA SER A 25 -13.99 -6.87 20.09
C SER A 25 -13.87 -6.16 18.74
N TRP A 26 -14.54 -5.02 18.55
CA TRP A 26 -14.37 -4.20 17.36
C TRP A 26 -12.98 -3.58 17.29
N ARG A 27 -12.47 -3.06 18.41
CA ARG A 27 -11.12 -2.47 18.50
C ARG A 27 -10.07 -3.51 18.15
N PHE A 28 -10.14 -4.69 18.76
CA PHE A 28 -9.26 -5.81 18.48
C PHE A 28 -9.29 -6.22 16.99
N LYS A 29 -10.48 -6.32 16.39
CA LYS A 29 -10.61 -6.62 14.95
C LYS A 29 -9.95 -5.54 14.08
N MET A 30 -10.06 -4.28 14.48
CA MET A 30 -9.49 -3.18 13.71
C MET A 30 -7.97 -3.09 13.85
N GLU A 31 -7.45 -3.34 15.04
CA GLU A 31 -6.02 -3.49 15.29
C GLU A 31 -5.44 -4.62 14.44
N ASN A 32 -6.01 -5.83 14.50
CA ASN A 32 -5.55 -6.95 13.67
C ASN A 32 -5.66 -6.63 12.17
N SER A 33 -6.75 -6.01 11.75
CA SER A 33 -6.94 -5.60 10.35
C SER A 33 -5.88 -4.61 9.87
N PHE A 34 -5.36 -3.76 10.75
CA PHE A 34 -4.24 -2.87 10.45
C PHE A 34 -2.91 -3.62 10.54
N GLU A 35 -2.72 -4.48 11.54
CA GLU A 35 -1.47 -5.19 11.74
C GLU A 35 -1.14 -6.16 10.61
N GLU A 36 -2.15 -6.87 10.10
CA GLU A 36 -2.04 -7.81 8.98
C GLU A 36 -2.02 -7.12 7.60
N ALA A 37 -2.34 -5.82 7.53
CA ALA A 37 -2.37 -5.09 6.27
C ALA A 37 -0.95 -4.77 5.79
N ILE A 38 -0.42 -5.62 4.92
CA ILE A 38 0.82 -5.37 4.17
C ILE A 38 0.47 -4.84 2.78
N PHE A 39 1.17 -3.79 2.34
CA PHE A 39 0.95 -3.21 1.02
C PHE A 39 1.52 -4.13 -0.07
N ASN A 40 0.72 -4.41 -1.10
CA ASN A 40 1.12 -5.20 -2.26
C ASN A 40 1.07 -4.35 -3.54
N ILE A 41 2.21 -4.20 -4.20
CA ILE A 41 2.38 -3.34 -5.39
C ILE A 41 1.54 -3.77 -6.60
N GLU A 42 1.31 -5.08 -6.77
CA GLU A 42 0.55 -5.67 -7.87
C GLU A 42 -0.95 -5.43 -7.67
N ARG A 43 -1.43 -5.67 -6.45
CA ARG A 43 -2.86 -5.71 -6.12
C ARG A 43 -3.42 -4.37 -5.66
N ASP A 44 -2.66 -3.62 -4.88
CA ASP A 44 -3.18 -2.50 -4.09
C ASP A 44 -2.95 -1.17 -4.83
N ARG A 45 -3.95 -0.29 -4.75
CA ARG A 45 -3.83 1.09 -5.24
C ARG A 45 -3.29 1.99 -4.11
N PRO A 46 -2.14 2.67 -4.31
CA PRO A 46 -1.50 3.50 -3.28
C PRO A 46 -2.45 4.42 -2.51
N MET A 47 -3.18 5.30 -3.21
CA MET A 47 -4.11 6.25 -2.60
C MET A 47 -5.18 5.56 -1.74
N SER A 48 -5.93 4.63 -2.34
CA SER A 48 -7.03 3.95 -1.65
C SER A 48 -6.55 3.15 -0.45
N TRP A 49 -5.40 2.49 -0.59
CA TRP A 49 -4.83 1.68 0.48
C TRP A 49 -4.34 2.56 1.63
N PHE A 50 -3.62 3.65 1.34
CA PHE A 50 -3.10 4.58 2.35
C PHE A 50 -4.24 5.22 3.15
N LEU A 51 -5.26 5.76 2.46
CA LEU A 51 -6.40 6.39 3.12
C LEU A 51 -7.17 5.42 4.02
N LYS A 52 -7.31 4.15 3.59
CA LYS A 52 -7.93 3.10 4.40
C LYS A 52 -7.14 2.82 5.69
N GLN A 53 -5.81 2.81 5.63
CA GLN A 53 -5.00 2.61 6.84
C GLN A 53 -4.99 3.86 7.73
N LYS A 54 -4.98 5.06 7.15
CA LYS A 54 -5.13 6.32 7.87
C LYS A 54 -6.42 6.33 8.68
N ASP A 55 -7.55 6.02 8.04
CA ASP A 55 -8.87 5.97 8.68
C ASP A 55 -8.93 5.00 9.87
N ARG A 56 -8.37 3.80 9.70
CA ARG A 56 -8.27 2.80 10.78
C ARG A 56 -7.47 3.34 11.97
N LEU A 57 -6.30 3.91 11.72
CA LEU A 57 -5.44 4.43 12.78
C LEU A 57 -6.04 5.65 13.47
N THR A 58 -6.66 6.58 12.74
CA THR A 58 -7.31 7.74 13.35
C THR A 58 -8.55 7.36 14.15
N THR A 59 -9.22 6.25 13.77
CA THR A 59 -10.36 5.74 14.54
C THR A 59 -9.92 5.02 15.81
N LEU A 60 -8.83 4.25 15.75
CA LEU A 60 -8.25 3.54 16.91
C LEU A 60 -7.53 4.50 17.88
N HIS A 61 -6.87 5.52 17.34
CA HIS A 61 -6.00 6.43 18.07
C HIS A 61 -6.25 7.88 17.62
N PRO A 62 -7.38 8.49 18.05
CA PRO A 62 -7.76 9.84 17.62
C PRO A 62 -6.74 10.92 18.02
N ASP A 63 -6.00 10.70 19.10
CA ASP A 63 -4.99 11.64 19.62
C ASP A 63 -3.61 11.47 18.96
N MET A 64 -3.47 10.54 18.01
CA MET A 64 -2.20 10.29 17.33
C MET A 64 -1.88 11.40 16.34
N SER A 65 -0.66 11.92 16.39
CA SER A 65 -0.21 12.93 15.42
C SER A 65 -0.20 12.37 14.00
N GLU A 66 -0.51 13.23 13.02
CA GLU A 66 -0.56 12.82 11.61
C GLU A 66 0.78 12.22 11.14
N THR A 67 1.90 12.83 11.55
CA THR A 67 3.25 12.30 11.29
C THR A 67 3.45 10.89 11.84
N MET A 68 2.92 10.57 13.02
CA MET A 68 3.02 9.23 13.60
C MET A 68 2.13 8.24 12.85
N VAL A 69 0.93 8.66 12.44
CA VAL A 69 0.05 7.86 11.58
C VAL A 69 0.78 7.49 10.29
N HIS A 70 1.37 8.46 9.59
CA HIS A 70 2.14 8.21 8.37
C HIS A 70 3.30 7.23 8.61
N LYS A 71 4.09 7.42 9.67
CA LYS A 71 5.19 6.49 10.02
C LYS A 71 4.71 5.07 10.30
N ARG A 72 3.55 4.88 10.95
CA ARG A 72 2.95 3.55 11.16
C ARG A 72 2.52 2.92 9.85
N ILE A 73 1.94 3.70 8.95
CA ILE A 73 1.51 3.22 7.62
C ILE A 73 2.74 2.85 6.77
N LEU A 74 3.81 3.65 6.77
CA LEU A 74 5.02 3.36 5.99
C LEU A 74 5.71 2.05 6.37
N ARG A 75 5.69 1.68 7.66
CA ARG A 75 6.24 0.40 8.12
C ARG A 75 5.53 -0.82 7.52
N LYS A 76 4.33 -0.65 6.97
CA LYS A 76 3.57 -1.72 6.30
C LYS A 76 3.97 -1.93 4.83
N PHE A 77 4.84 -1.09 4.28
CA PHE A 77 5.43 -1.29 2.95
C PHE A 77 6.62 -2.24 3.00
N GLY A 78 7.39 -2.19 4.09
CA GLY A 78 8.54 -3.05 4.33
C GLY A 78 9.71 -2.86 3.37
N GLY A 79 10.89 -3.26 3.82
CA GLY A 79 12.11 -3.37 3.01
C GLY A 79 12.41 -2.15 2.13
N ASP A 80 12.71 -2.42 0.87
CA ASP A 80 13.13 -1.40 -0.10
C ASP A 80 12.03 -0.39 -0.43
N LEU A 81 10.76 -0.79 -0.31
CA LEU A 81 9.65 0.09 -0.66
C LEU A 81 9.47 1.17 0.41
N GLU A 82 9.52 0.78 1.68
CA GLU A 82 9.55 1.74 2.80
C GLU A 82 10.74 2.70 2.65
N HIS A 83 11.94 2.17 2.38
CA HIS A 83 13.14 2.99 2.23
C HIS A 83 13.01 3.98 1.07
N SER A 84 12.55 3.52 -0.10
CA SER A 84 12.39 4.35 -1.30
C SER A 84 11.43 5.51 -1.05
N ILE A 85 10.29 5.24 -0.40
CA ILE A 85 9.31 6.28 -0.07
C ILE A 85 9.90 7.26 0.94
N ARG A 86 10.55 6.76 2.00
CA ARG A 86 11.14 7.61 3.04
C ARG A 86 12.24 8.52 2.49
N SER A 87 13.08 8.00 1.58
CA SER A 87 14.16 8.77 0.93
C SER A 87 13.66 9.85 -0.02
N SER A 88 12.38 9.84 -0.39
CA SER A 88 11.77 10.89 -1.22
C SER A 88 11.56 12.19 -0.44
N PHE A 89 11.74 12.18 0.88
CA PHE A 89 11.48 13.31 1.76
C PHE A 89 12.66 13.60 2.70
N ILE A 90 12.94 14.88 2.95
CA ILE A 90 13.91 15.33 3.96
C ILE A 90 13.23 15.54 5.32
N GLU A 91 11.95 15.93 5.31
CA GLU A 91 11.14 16.25 6.49
C GLU A 91 9.78 15.54 6.42
N PRO A 92 9.04 15.37 7.54
CA PRO A 92 7.66 14.91 7.52
C PRO A 92 6.77 15.76 6.59
N ARG A 93 5.91 15.10 5.81
CA ARG A 93 5.11 15.72 4.75
C ARG A 93 3.60 15.47 4.89
N SER A 94 2.80 16.11 4.05
CA SER A 94 1.35 15.94 4.05
C SER A 94 0.94 14.53 3.60
N THR A 95 -0.34 14.20 3.78
CA THR A 95 -0.89 12.94 3.28
C THR A 95 -0.79 12.85 1.75
N GLU A 96 -1.01 13.94 1.02
CA GLU A 96 -0.90 13.95 -0.45
C GLU A 96 0.53 13.67 -0.92
N ASP A 97 1.52 14.22 -0.22
CA ASP A 97 2.93 14.02 -0.55
C ASP A 97 3.32 12.54 -0.44
N TYR A 98 2.91 11.87 0.64
CA TYR A 98 3.14 10.43 0.82
C TYR A 98 2.46 9.59 -0.27
N ILE A 99 1.21 9.90 -0.60
CA ILE A 99 0.46 9.20 -1.66
C ILE A 99 1.14 9.40 -3.01
N SER A 100 1.54 10.62 -3.34
CA SER A 100 2.22 10.95 -4.60
C SER A 100 3.53 10.18 -4.75
N ALA A 101 4.37 10.17 -3.71
CA ALA A 101 5.63 9.42 -3.74
C ALA A 101 5.38 7.90 -3.89
N MET A 102 4.35 7.38 -3.23
CA MET A 102 3.96 5.98 -3.38
C MET A 102 3.51 5.65 -4.80
N GLU A 103 2.69 6.49 -5.42
CA GLU A 103 2.24 6.31 -6.81
C GLU A 103 3.40 6.35 -7.79
N ASP A 104 4.32 7.30 -7.62
CA ASP A 104 5.53 7.43 -8.42
C ASP A 104 6.43 6.19 -8.32
N ILE A 105 6.73 5.74 -7.10
CA ILE A 105 7.61 4.58 -6.88
C ILE A 105 6.96 3.30 -7.40
N THR A 106 5.65 3.14 -7.14
CA THR A 106 4.89 1.98 -7.60
C THR A 106 4.87 1.92 -9.13
N THR A 107 4.67 3.06 -9.78
CA THR A 107 4.70 3.18 -11.25
C THR A 107 6.09 2.86 -11.80
N ARG A 108 7.16 3.43 -11.22
CA ARG A 108 8.54 3.16 -11.65
C ARG A 108 8.90 1.68 -11.53
N LYS A 109 8.57 1.02 -10.41
CA LYS A 109 8.89 -0.40 -10.22
C LYS A 109 8.17 -1.30 -11.23
N LYS A 110 6.88 -1.05 -11.50
CA LYS A 110 6.13 -1.76 -12.55
C LYS A 110 6.75 -1.59 -13.93
N VAL A 111 7.17 -0.37 -14.28
CA VAL A 111 7.84 -0.10 -15.57
C VAL A 111 9.16 -0.85 -15.67
N VAL A 112 9.96 -0.89 -14.60
CA VAL A 112 11.22 -1.64 -14.58
C VAL A 112 10.99 -3.14 -14.76
N GLU A 113 10.02 -3.73 -14.06
CA GLU A 113 9.69 -5.15 -14.23
C GLU A 113 9.23 -5.49 -15.65
N ILE A 114 8.39 -4.65 -16.25
CA ILE A 114 7.97 -4.81 -17.65
C ILE A 114 9.14 -4.65 -18.61
N GLY A 115 10.03 -3.67 -18.36
CA GLY A 115 11.21 -3.41 -19.17
C GLY A 115 12.23 -4.55 -19.11
N ILE A 116 12.47 -5.11 -17.92
CA ILE A 116 13.30 -6.30 -17.72
C ILE A 116 12.67 -7.49 -18.45
N ASN A 117 11.37 -7.75 -18.26
CA ASN A 117 10.68 -8.84 -18.94
C ASN A 117 10.72 -8.70 -20.47
N HIS A 118 10.52 -7.49 -21.02
CA HIS A 118 10.69 -7.24 -22.45
C HIS A 118 12.13 -7.46 -22.92
N GLN A 119 13.14 -7.13 -22.12
CA GLN A 119 14.55 -7.36 -22.45
C GLN A 119 14.91 -8.84 -22.52
N TRP A 120 14.24 -9.70 -21.75
CA TRP A 120 14.43 -11.16 -21.80
C TRP A 120 13.55 -11.85 -22.86
N THR A 121 12.40 -11.28 -23.24
CA THR A 121 11.51 -11.85 -24.28
C THR A 121 11.79 -11.35 -25.70
N THR A 122 12.56 -10.27 -25.87
CA THR A 122 12.92 -9.73 -27.20
C THR A 122 14.39 -9.94 -27.58
N ARG A 123 15.19 -10.62 -26.75
CA ARG A 123 16.43 -11.21 -27.25
C ARG A 123 16.02 -12.33 -28.21
N PRO A 124 16.32 -12.23 -29.52
CA PRO A 124 16.30 -13.44 -30.31
C PRO A 124 17.31 -14.35 -29.62
N VAL A 125 16.88 -15.50 -29.14
CA VAL A 125 17.80 -16.60 -28.84
C VAL A 125 18.43 -16.89 -30.20
N GLY A 126 19.55 -16.22 -30.44
CA GLY A 126 20.20 -16.20 -31.73
C GLY A 126 20.48 -17.63 -32.08
N ASN A 127 19.94 -18.06 -33.22
CA ASN A 127 20.25 -19.29 -33.93
C ASN A 127 21.75 -19.42 -34.30
N GLN A 128 22.68 -18.84 -33.54
CA GLN A 128 24.11 -19.02 -33.76
C GLN A 128 24.57 -20.43 -33.37
N PHE A 129 24.06 -20.99 -32.26
CA PHE A 129 24.38 -22.38 -31.91
C PHE A 129 23.75 -23.39 -32.86
N GLN A 130 22.51 -23.17 -33.29
CA GLN A 130 21.83 -24.07 -34.23
C GLN A 130 22.42 -23.98 -35.66
N ASN A 131 22.84 -22.79 -36.09
CA ASN A 131 23.51 -22.64 -37.40
C ASN A 131 24.95 -23.20 -37.39
N LEU A 132 25.67 -23.15 -36.26
CA LEU A 132 26.98 -23.80 -36.12
C LEU A 132 26.87 -25.33 -36.17
N ILE A 133 25.90 -25.91 -35.47
CA ILE A 133 25.65 -27.36 -35.51
C ILE A 133 25.28 -27.80 -36.94
N ARG A 134 24.43 -27.02 -37.63
CA ARG A 134 24.02 -27.31 -39.02
C ARG A 134 25.15 -27.15 -40.05
N GLN A 135 26.11 -26.25 -39.81
CA GLN A 135 27.31 -26.11 -40.65
C GLN A 135 28.32 -27.23 -40.43
N MET A 136 28.43 -27.76 -39.21
CA MET A 136 29.32 -28.89 -38.91
C MET A 136 28.78 -30.24 -39.43
N THR A 137 27.46 -30.41 -39.54
CA THR A 137 26.85 -31.64 -40.10
C THR A 137 26.86 -31.72 -41.62
N ASN A 138 27.17 -30.64 -42.35
CA ASN A 138 27.24 -30.61 -43.82
C ASN A 138 28.68 -30.77 -44.36
N LEU A 139 29.64 -31.12 -43.50
CA LEU A 139 31.05 -31.37 -43.86
C LEU A 139 31.51 -32.81 -43.55
N LEU A 140 30.57 -33.74 -43.36
CA LEU A 140 30.77 -35.19 -43.36
C LEU A 140 29.91 -35.80 -44.46
#